data_AF-A0A7Z1MXE5-F1
#
_entry.id   AF-A0A7Z1MXE5-F1
#
_cell.length_a   1.000
_cell.length_b   1.000
_cell.length_c   1.000
_cell.angle_alpha   90.00
_cell.angle_beta   90.00
_cell.angle_gamma   90.00
#
_symmetry.space_group_name_H-M   'P 1'
#
loop_
_entity.id
_entity.type
_entity.pdbx_description
1 polymer ?
#
loop_
_entity_poly.entity_id
_entity_poly.type
_entity_poly.pdbx_seq_one_letter_code
_entity_poly.pdbx_strand_id
1 'polypeptide(L)'
;LQPAWGSGAIPASGAPDVVGAFRFLCTPSHNAYNDPIVYPGQTGKSHLHTFFGNTKADANSTYESLRTSGESTCNNLLNRSAYWIPALLNGQGKVVMPDYVSIYYKRRPSTDPVCQRQGKACIALPRGLRYVFGYNMSTGKGGG
;
A
#
# COMPACT_ATOMS: atom_id res chain seq x y z
N LEU A 1 21.39 -2.38 13.62
CA LEU A 1 20.06 -1.75 13.70
C LEU A 1 20.16 -0.41 12.98
N GLN A 2 19.42 -0.23 11.88
CA GLN A 2 19.43 1.02 11.09
C GLN A 2 18.35 1.97 11.62
N PRO A 3 18.63 3.26 11.84
CA PRO A 3 17.62 4.21 12.31
C PRO A 3 16.54 4.42 11.25
N ALA A 4 15.27 4.35 11.66
CA ALA A 4 14.19 4.94 10.90
C ALA A 4 14.27 6.47 11.09
N TRP A 5 14.25 7.22 9.98
CA TRP A 5 14.21 8.69 9.84
C TRP A 5 14.00 9.54 11.12
N GLY A 6 14.85 10.56 11.32
CA GLY A 6 14.74 11.55 12.41
C GLY A 6 16.01 11.69 13.27
N SER A 7 15.98 12.59 14.26
CA SER A 7 17.13 12.96 15.11
C SER A 7 17.60 11.87 16.09
N GLY A 8 17.03 10.68 16.06
CA GLY A 8 17.30 9.62 17.04
C GLY A 8 16.86 9.97 18.48
N ALA A 9 16.15 11.09 18.68
CA ALA A 9 15.64 11.48 19.98
C ALA A 9 14.52 10.54 20.43
N ILE A 10 14.64 10.00 21.64
CA ILE A 10 13.57 9.27 22.30
C ILE A 10 12.46 10.28 22.60
N PRO A 11 11.21 10.06 22.13
CA PRO A 11 10.13 11.00 22.36
C PRO A 11 9.89 11.23 23.85
N ALA A 12 9.63 12.49 24.22
CA ALA A 12 9.44 12.93 25.60
C ALA A 12 8.24 12.27 26.32
N SER A 13 7.39 11.54 25.60
CA SER A 13 6.36 10.68 26.16
C SER A 13 6.17 9.41 25.32
N GLY A 14 5.89 8.28 25.96
CA GLY A 14 5.41 7.05 25.33
C GLY A 14 3.88 7.00 25.17
N ALA A 15 3.19 8.14 25.34
CA ALA A 15 1.76 8.22 25.07
C ALA A 15 1.58 8.01 23.55
N PRO A 16 0.77 7.02 23.13
CA PRO A 16 0.64 6.72 21.72
C PRO A 16 0.06 7.95 21.01
N ASP A 17 0.47 8.20 19.74
CA ASP A 17 -0.46 8.77 18.77
C ASP A 17 -1.78 8.03 19.03
N VAL A 18 -2.87 8.72 19.31
CA VAL A 18 -4.19 8.09 19.57
C VAL A 18 -4.63 7.21 18.39
N VAL A 19 -3.81 7.13 17.36
CA VAL A 19 -3.83 6.21 16.24
C VAL A 19 -2.42 5.62 16.05
N GLY A 20 -2.22 4.32 16.26
CA GLY A 20 -1.02 3.62 15.78
C GLY A 20 -0.90 3.80 14.26
N ALA A 21 0.19 4.41 13.80
CA ALA A 21 0.33 4.85 12.43
C ALA A 21 1.65 4.39 11.82
N PHE A 22 1.56 3.67 10.70
CA PHE A 22 2.69 3.38 9.84
C PHE A 22 2.61 4.30 8.63
N ARG A 23 3.66 5.07 8.37
CA ARG A 23 3.73 6.02 7.24
C ARG A 23 5.05 5.79 6.50
N PHE A 24 4.98 5.68 5.18
CA PHE A 24 6.14 5.48 4.34
C PHE A 24 6.03 6.34 3.09
N LEU A 25 7.19 6.79 2.58
CA LEU A 25 7.31 7.30 1.24
C LEU A 25 7.86 6.18 0.37
N CYS A 26 7.23 5.94 -0.77
CA CYS A 26 7.66 4.93 -1.72
C CYS A 26 7.86 5.59 -3.08
N THR A 27 9.04 5.40 -3.67
CA THR A 27 9.28 5.76 -5.06
C THR A 27 8.68 4.71 -6.00
N PRO A 28 8.35 5.06 -7.26
CA PRO A 28 7.87 4.07 -8.20
C PRO A 28 8.90 2.98 -8.47
N SER A 29 8.42 1.75 -8.62
CA SER A 29 9.22 0.60 -9.00
C SER A 29 9.18 0.35 -10.50
N HIS A 30 7.99 0.12 -11.06
CA HIS A 30 7.81 -0.24 -12.46
C HIS A 30 6.36 0.01 -12.92
N ASN A 31 6.14 0.02 -14.23
CA ASN A 31 4.80 0.04 -14.81
C ASN A 31 4.46 -1.34 -15.39
N ALA A 32 3.24 -1.84 -15.16
CA ALA A 32 2.80 -3.11 -15.72
C ALA A 32 1.28 -3.17 -15.87
N TYR A 33 0.82 -3.99 -16.82
CA TYR A 33 -0.60 -4.31 -17.03
C TYR A 33 -1.06 -5.45 -16.09
N ASN A 34 -0.68 -5.39 -14.82
CA ASN A 34 -0.95 -6.42 -13.82
C ASN A 34 -1.84 -5.93 -12.69
N ASP A 35 -2.71 -6.81 -12.18
CA ASP A 35 -3.47 -6.58 -10.94
C ASP A 35 -3.65 -7.91 -10.18
N PRO A 36 -2.89 -8.17 -9.10
CA PRO A 36 -2.97 -9.42 -8.36
C PRO A 36 -4.26 -9.59 -7.53
N ILE A 37 -5.11 -8.56 -7.41
CA ILE A 37 -6.38 -8.65 -6.68
C ILE A 37 -7.56 -8.80 -7.63
N VAL A 38 -7.66 -7.95 -8.64
CA VAL A 38 -8.77 -7.96 -9.62
C VAL A 38 -8.58 -9.07 -10.66
N TYR A 39 -7.35 -9.31 -11.10
CA TYR A 39 -7.01 -10.30 -12.12
C TYR A 39 -5.86 -11.23 -11.68
N PRO A 40 -6.05 -11.98 -10.58
CA PRO A 40 -5.03 -12.88 -10.06
C PRO A 40 -4.65 -13.93 -11.12
N GLY A 41 -3.35 -14.15 -11.31
CA GLY A 41 -2.77 -15.09 -12.26
C GLY A 41 -2.92 -14.70 -13.73
N GLN A 42 -3.47 -13.51 -14.04
CA GLN A 42 -3.79 -13.07 -15.39
C GLN A 42 -2.93 -11.87 -15.79
N THR A 43 -1.66 -12.14 -16.11
CA THR A 43 -0.71 -11.14 -16.60
C THR A 43 -1.26 -10.41 -17.82
N GLY A 44 -1.16 -9.08 -17.82
CA GLY A 44 -1.56 -8.24 -18.97
C GLY A 44 -3.04 -7.89 -19.06
N LYS A 45 -3.89 -8.38 -18.15
CA LYS A 45 -5.35 -8.24 -18.26
C LYS A 45 -5.92 -6.97 -17.62
N SER A 46 -5.14 -6.28 -16.79
CA SER A 46 -5.54 -4.99 -16.22
C SER A 46 -5.15 -3.82 -17.14
N HIS A 47 -5.61 -2.61 -16.83
CA HIS A 47 -5.02 -1.41 -17.43
C HIS A 47 -3.60 -1.17 -16.90
N LEU A 48 -2.90 -0.18 -17.47
CA LEU A 48 -1.55 0.12 -17.04
C LEU A 48 -1.53 0.69 -15.62
N HIS A 49 -0.80 0.03 -14.73
CA HIS A 49 -0.56 0.49 -13.38
C HIS A 49 0.90 0.94 -13.19
N THR A 50 1.11 1.91 -12.30
CA THR A 50 2.41 2.22 -11.71
C THR A 50 2.49 1.56 -10.34
N PHE A 51 3.50 0.71 -10.14
CA PHE A 51 3.73 -0.07 -8.91
C PHE A 51 4.72 0.62 -7.97
N PHE A 52 4.52 0.41 -6.66
CA PHE A 52 5.34 0.87 -5.55
C PHE A 52 5.47 -0.24 -4.50
N GLY A 53 6.43 -0.09 -3.59
CA GLY A 53 6.78 -1.11 -2.61
C GLY A 53 7.58 -2.24 -3.23
N ASN A 54 7.01 -3.45 -3.26
CA ASN A 54 7.70 -4.64 -3.74
C ASN A 54 8.10 -4.53 -5.22
N THR A 55 9.39 -4.66 -5.52
CA THR A 55 9.91 -4.51 -6.89
C THR A 55 9.58 -5.68 -7.83
N LYS A 56 9.04 -6.77 -7.31
CA LYS A 56 8.61 -7.96 -8.07
C LYS A 56 7.09 -8.18 -8.03
N ALA A 57 6.32 -7.20 -7.55
CA ALA A 57 4.88 -7.28 -7.57
C ALA A 57 4.36 -7.44 -9.01
N ASP A 58 3.49 -8.40 -9.24
CA ASP A 58 2.91 -8.75 -10.54
C ASP A 58 1.54 -9.43 -10.36
N ALA A 59 0.94 -9.94 -11.44
CA ALA A 59 -0.36 -10.60 -11.38
C ALA A 59 -0.36 -11.93 -10.58
N ASN A 60 0.81 -12.53 -10.36
CA ASN A 60 0.98 -13.80 -9.64
C ASN A 60 1.33 -13.60 -8.15
N SER A 61 1.44 -12.36 -7.71
CA SER A 61 1.88 -12.03 -6.37
C SER A 61 0.93 -12.58 -5.29
N THR A 62 1.48 -13.44 -4.45
CA THR A 62 0.84 -13.99 -3.25
C THR A 62 1.37 -13.33 -1.98
N TYR A 63 0.67 -13.55 -0.86
CA TYR A 63 1.13 -13.08 0.45
C TYR A 63 2.54 -13.59 0.77
N GLU A 64 2.82 -14.85 0.45
CA GLU A 64 4.10 -15.50 0.66
C GLU A 64 5.19 -14.89 -0.22
N SER A 65 4.93 -14.76 -1.53
CA SER A 65 5.90 -14.21 -2.49
C SER A 65 6.34 -12.79 -2.14
N LEU A 66 5.37 -11.96 -1.71
CA LEU A 66 5.64 -10.59 -1.31
C LEU A 66 6.50 -10.54 -0.04
N ARG A 67 6.37 -11.50 0.89
CA ARG A 67 7.19 -11.54 2.10
C ARG A 67 8.62 -12.02 1.84
N THR A 68 8.82 -12.93 0.91
CA THR A 68 10.08 -13.66 0.76
C THR A 68 10.95 -13.15 -0.39
N SER A 69 10.37 -12.44 -1.36
CA SER A 69 11.07 -12.06 -2.58
C SER A 69 10.84 -10.59 -2.95
N GLY A 70 11.77 -10.05 -3.74
CA GLY A 70 11.76 -8.65 -4.19
C GLY A 70 12.40 -7.70 -3.19
N GLU A 71 12.75 -6.52 -3.70
CA GLU A 71 13.23 -5.40 -2.90
C GLU A 71 12.05 -4.50 -2.50
N SER A 72 12.31 -3.44 -1.73
CA SER A 72 11.31 -2.43 -1.38
C SER A 72 11.75 -1.04 -1.80
N THR A 73 10.84 -0.30 -2.44
CA THR A 73 10.98 1.13 -2.68
C THR A 73 10.52 2.00 -1.50
N CYS A 74 9.98 1.40 -0.43
CA CYS A 74 9.35 2.10 0.70
C CYS A 74 10.30 2.36 1.89
N ASN A 75 11.55 2.76 1.63
CA ASN A 75 12.63 3.04 2.60
C ASN A 75 13.09 1.88 3.52
N ASN A 76 12.29 0.82 3.67
CA ASN A 76 12.61 -0.31 4.53
C ASN A 76 12.36 -1.62 3.80
N LEU A 77 13.42 -2.40 3.60
CA LEU A 77 13.36 -3.71 2.94
C LEU A 77 12.44 -4.71 3.65
N LEU A 78 12.20 -4.55 4.96
CA LEU A 78 11.23 -5.38 5.69
C LEU A 78 9.78 -5.11 5.26
N ASN A 79 9.51 -3.95 4.65
CA ASN A 79 8.22 -3.63 4.08
C ASN A 79 8.19 -3.95 2.58
N ARG A 80 7.86 -5.18 2.24
CA ARG A 80 7.66 -5.64 0.86
C ARG A 80 6.18 -5.68 0.45
N SER A 81 5.37 -4.79 1.01
CA SER A 81 3.98 -4.64 0.57
C SER A 81 3.94 -4.15 -0.88
N ALA A 82 2.93 -4.55 -1.64
CA ALA A 82 2.71 -4.06 -3.00
C ALA A 82 1.62 -3.00 -3.00
N TYR A 83 1.85 -1.91 -3.73
CA TYR A 83 0.88 -0.83 -3.95
C TYR A 83 0.91 -0.47 -5.42
N TRP A 84 -0.24 -0.13 -5.98
CA TRP A 84 -0.32 0.30 -7.37
C TRP A 84 -1.46 1.28 -7.58
N ILE A 85 -1.28 2.18 -8.54
CA ILE A 85 -2.29 3.14 -8.98
C ILE A 85 -2.36 3.12 -10.52
N PRO A 86 -3.48 3.53 -11.14
CA PRO A 86 -3.55 3.72 -12.59
C PRO A 86 -2.43 4.66 -13.05
N ALA A 87 -1.70 4.27 -14.08
CA ALA A 87 -0.63 5.08 -14.65
C ALA A 87 -1.22 6.32 -15.34
N LEU A 88 -0.77 7.51 -14.92
CA LEU A 88 -1.16 8.76 -15.57
C LEU A 88 -0.43 8.88 -16.91
N LEU A 89 -1.17 9.09 -18.00
CA LEU A 89 -0.60 9.32 -19.33
C LEU A 89 -0.70 10.80 -19.71
N ASN A 90 0.33 11.34 -20.34
CA ASN A 90 0.27 12.66 -20.98
C ASN A 90 -0.48 12.61 -22.32
N GLY A 91 -0.68 13.77 -22.96
CA GLY A 91 -1.37 13.85 -24.26
C GLY A 91 -0.67 13.13 -25.42
N GLN A 92 0.54 12.63 -25.23
CA GLN A 92 1.31 11.83 -26.20
C GLN A 92 1.28 10.33 -25.86
N GLY A 93 0.50 9.91 -24.86
CA GLY A 93 0.41 8.52 -24.42
C GLY A 93 1.62 8.02 -23.61
N LYS A 94 2.50 8.92 -23.14
CA LYS A 94 3.64 8.54 -22.28
C LYS A 94 3.24 8.62 -20.81
N VAL A 95 3.75 7.68 -20.00
CA VAL A 95 3.55 7.68 -18.55
C VAL A 95 4.22 8.90 -17.93
N VAL A 96 3.47 9.63 -17.11
CA VAL A 96 3.96 10.66 -16.21
C VAL A 96 4.29 9.99 -14.88
N MET A 97 5.59 9.79 -14.62
CA MET A 97 6.05 9.12 -13.40
C MET A 97 5.90 10.06 -12.19
N PRO A 98 5.28 9.60 -11.09
CA PRO A 98 5.28 10.36 -9.84
C PRO A 98 6.66 10.29 -9.17
N ASP A 99 7.04 11.30 -8.40
CA ASP A 99 8.30 11.25 -7.62
C ASP A 99 8.20 10.22 -6.49
N TYR A 100 7.09 10.24 -5.76
CA TYR A 100 6.79 9.30 -4.68
C TYR A 100 5.30 9.28 -4.35
N VAL A 101 4.88 8.26 -3.61
CA VAL A 101 3.58 8.21 -2.92
C VAL A 101 3.78 8.14 -1.41
N SER A 102 2.89 8.80 -0.67
CA SER A 102 2.81 8.64 0.78
C SER A 102 1.74 7.61 1.11
N ILE A 103 2.15 6.48 1.69
CA ILE A 103 1.25 5.41 2.10
C ILE A 103 1.21 5.39 3.61
N TYR A 104 -0.01 5.37 4.14
CA TYR A 104 -0.20 5.26 5.58
C TYR A 104 -1.36 4.35 5.94
N TYR A 105 -1.15 3.60 7.03
CA TYR A 105 -2.21 2.88 7.71
C TYR A 105 -2.31 3.36 9.15
N LYS A 106 -3.55 3.55 9.58
CA LYS A 106 -3.90 4.17 10.84
C LYS A 106 -4.85 3.24 11.58
N ARG A 107 -4.55 2.97 12.85
CA ARG A 107 -5.37 2.14 13.73
C ARG A 107 -5.55 2.82 15.07
N ARG A 108 -6.80 3.05 15.48
CA ARG A 108 -7.09 3.47 16.85
C ARG A 108 -6.74 2.37 17.86
N PRO A 109 -6.36 2.70 19.11
CA PRO A 109 -6.22 1.73 20.19
C PRO A 109 -7.46 0.86 20.32
N SER A 110 -7.29 -0.39 20.76
CA SER A 110 -8.43 -1.29 21.02
C SER A 110 -9.39 -0.75 22.08
N THR A 111 -8.90 0.13 22.95
CA THR A 111 -9.65 0.79 24.03
C THR A 111 -10.36 2.08 23.59
N ASP A 112 -10.19 2.54 22.34
CA ASP A 112 -10.82 3.78 21.89
C ASP A 112 -12.35 3.61 21.77
N PRO A 113 -13.15 4.44 22.48
CA PRO A 113 -14.61 4.32 22.49
C PRO A 113 -15.26 4.63 21.13
N VAL A 114 -14.54 5.26 20.19
CA VAL A 114 -15.02 5.46 18.80
C VAL A 114 -15.13 4.12 18.07
N CYS A 115 -14.29 3.14 18.40
CA CYS A 115 -14.26 1.84 17.72
C CYS A 115 -15.57 1.06 17.87
N GLN A 116 -16.27 1.22 19.00
CA GLN A 116 -17.57 0.62 19.28
C GLN A 116 -18.73 1.36 18.58
N ARG A 117 -18.49 2.60 18.12
CA ARG A 117 -19.48 3.39 17.37
C ARG A 117 -19.40 3.12 15.86
N GLN A 118 -18.19 2.89 15.33
CA GLN A 118 -17.96 2.65 13.91
C GLN A 118 -17.93 1.14 13.55
N GLY A 119 -17.83 0.25 14.53
CA GLY A 119 -17.75 -1.19 14.35
C GLY A 119 -17.85 -1.97 15.67
N LYS A 120 -17.39 -3.23 15.68
CA LYS A 120 -17.42 -4.09 16.88
C LYS A 120 -16.23 -3.91 17.82
N ALA A 121 -15.06 -3.55 17.28
CA ALA A 121 -13.82 -3.32 18.02
C ALA A 121 -12.74 -2.80 17.06
N CYS A 122 -11.70 -2.15 17.60
CA CYS A 122 -10.50 -1.84 16.84
C CYS A 122 -9.55 -3.04 16.82
N ILE A 123 -9.55 -3.75 15.69
CA ILE A 123 -8.68 -4.90 15.44
C ILE A 123 -7.37 -4.48 14.79
N ALA A 124 -6.32 -5.30 14.93
CA ALA A 124 -5.08 -5.12 14.20
C ALA A 124 -5.33 -5.24 12.68
N LEU A 125 -4.48 -4.58 11.88
CA LEU A 125 -4.50 -4.80 10.43
C LEU A 125 -4.21 -6.28 10.16
N PRO A 126 -5.10 -6.98 9.44
CA PRO A 126 -4.93 -8.40 9.22
C PRO A 126 -3.71 -8.66 8.33
N ARG A 127 -3.06 -9.80 8.56
CA ARG A 127 -2.00 -10.28 7.68
C ARG A 127 -2.60 -10.61 6.32
N GLY A 128 -1.92 -10.19 5.25
CA GLY A 128 -2.40 -10.42 3.89
C GLY A 128 -3.62 -9.58 3.51
N LEU A 129 -3.81 -8.41 4.15
CA LEU A 129 -4.82 -7.45 3.75
C LEU A 129 -4.72 -7.16 2.24
N ARG A 130 -5.83 -7.37 1.53
CA ARG A 130 -6.03 -7.05 0.11
C ARG A 130 -7.23 -6.12 0.03
N TYR A 131 -7.08 -5.00 -0.65
CA TYR A 131 -8.17 -4.06 -0.87
C TYR A 131 -7.93 -3.32 -2.18
N VAL A 132 -9.02 -2.99 -2.87
CA VAL A 132 -9.04 -2.16 -4.06
C VAL A 132 -10.13 -1.13 -3.80
N PHE A 133 -9.79 0.14 -3.99
CA PHE A 133 -10.70 1.26 -3.77
C PHE A 133 -10.82 2.09 -5.05
N GLY A 134 -11.92 2.82 -5.19
CA GLY A 134 -12.19 3.66 -6.34
C GLY A 134 -13.35 3.14 -7.19
N TYR A 135 -13.52 3.74 -8.36
CA TYR A 135 -14.68 3.46 -9.21
C TYR A 135 -14.45 2.24 -10.10
N ASN A 136 -15.38 1.29 -10.08
CA ASN A 136 -15.33 0.14 -10.96
C ASN A 136 -15.88 0.51 -12.34
N MET A 137 -14.97 0.83 -13.26
CA MET A 137 -15.28 1.19 -14.64
C MET A 137 -15.94 0.06 -15.44
N SER A 138 -15.78 -1.21 -15.04
CA SER A 138 -16.40 -2.35 -15.75
C SER A 138 -17.85 -2.60 -15.37
N THR A 139 -18.27 -2.20 -14.16
CA THR A 139 -19.65 -2.37 -13.68
C THR A 139 -20.41 -1.07 -13.54
N GLY A 140 -19.75 0.08 -13.70
CA GLY A 140 -20.36 1.40 -13.54
C GLY A 140 -20.78 1.70 -12.09
N LYS A 141 -20.09 1.12 -11.10
CA LYS A 141 -20.41 1.28 -9.68
C LYS A 141 -19.19 1.78 -8.90
N GLY A 142 -19.42 2.64 -7.91
CA GLY A 142 -18.39 3.00 -6.92
C GLY A 142 -18.00 1.76 -6.09
N GLY A 143 -16.71 1.48 -5.96
CA GLY A 143 -16.17 0.49 -5.04
C GLY A 143 -15.95 1.12 -3.66
N GLY A 144 -16.38 0.41 -2.62
CA GLY A 144 -16.18 0.77 -1.22
C GLY A 144 -14.76 0.49 -0.71
#